data_AF-A0A347WEY8-F1
#
_entry.id   AF-A0A347WEY8-F1
#
_cell.length_a   1.000
_cell.length_b   1.000
_cell.length_c   1.000
_cell.angle_alpha   90.00
_cell.angle_beta   90.00
_cell.angle_gamma   90.00
#
_symmetry.space_group_name_H-M   'P 1'
#
loop_
_entity.id
_entity.type
_entity.pdbx_description
1 polymer ?
#
loop_
_entity_poly.entity_id
_entity_poly.type
_entity_poly.pdbx_seq_one_letter_code
_entity_poly.pdbx_strand_id
1 'polypeptide(L)'
;MDISPLFLTPIRLGVAFMAIAAVVAVVRRRRPSLPPPPASGRPRPVPPDLAGDAGFSVPVSMTDYDWAVRLYQPRPLLSVWERRVLDTLRMQVPRGYHICPQVRMADFIVPRGPDSTVNRQAFFKIASKSIDFVVVDEGTGAVVLGIELDDATHARPERQYRDGLVNAAFAHVRIPLLRLAPGARVDVTRHFHPVPA
;
A
#
# COMPACT_ATOMS: atom_id res chain seq x y z
N MET A 1 -47.49 54.59 -5.35
CA MET A 1 -46.26 54.21 -4.62
C MET A 1 -46.61 52.99 -3.81
N ASP A 2 -46.33 51.82 -4.37
CA ASP A 2 -46.66 50.52 -3.79
C ASP A 2 -45.49 50.05 -2.93
N ILE A 3 -45.77 49.77 -1.65
CA ILE A 3 -44.80 49.20 -0.72
C ILE A 3 -45.43 47.93 -0.12
N SER A 4 -45.11 46.79 -0.72
CA SER A 4 -45.38 45.47 -0.17
C SER A 4 -44.09 44.88 0.41
N PRO A 5 -44.04 44.41 1.66
CA PRO A 5 -42.88 43.72 2.21
C PRO A 5 -42.93 42.23 1.85
N LEU A 6 -41.86 41.74 1.22
CA LEU A 6 -41.64 40.32 0.97
C LEU A 6 -41.33 39.61 2.30
N PHE A 7 -42.36 38.97 2.85
CA PHE A 7 -42.19 37.85 3.77
C PHE A 7 -41.60 36.66 2.99
N LEU A 8 -40.41 36.20 3.39
CA LEU A 8 -39.86 34.92 2.97
C LEU A 8 -39.55 34.05 4.21
N THR A 9 -40.47 33.16 4.54
CA THR A 9 -40.17 31.78 4.96
C THR A 9 -40.97 30.89 3.98
N PRO A 10 -40.49 29.71 3.52
CA PRO A 10 -40.10 28.61 4.40
C PRO A 10 -39.00 27.63 3.88
N ILE A 11 -38.48 26.80 4.80
CA ILE A 11 -38.23 25.34 4.62
C ILE A 11 -37.54 24.90 3.32
N ARG A 12 -36.20 24.71 3.36
CA ARG A 12 -35.46 23.81 2.44
C ARG A 12 -34.30 23.08 3.12
N LEU A 13 -34.57 22.42 4.25
CA LEU A 13 -33.60 21.53 4.93
C LEU A 13 -34.02 20.04 4.95
N GLY A 14 -35.05 19.65 4.17
CA GLY A 14 -35.62 18.29 4.21
C GLY A 14 -35.22 17.33 3.08
N VAL A 15 -34.69 17.82 1.95
CA VAL A 15 -34.56 16.98 0.73
C VAL A 15 -33.16 16.39 0.55
N ALA A 16 -32.11 16.98 1.14
CA ALA A 16 -30.73 16.49 0.96
C ALA A 16 -30.41 15.23 1.79
N PHE A 17 -31.07 15.01 2.94
CA PHE A 17 -30.79 13.85 3.80
C PHE A 17 -31.38 12.53 3.26
N MET A 18 -32.52 12.59 2.56
CA MET A 18 -33.16 11.39 1.99
C MET A 18 -32.38 10.82 0.79
N ALA A 19 -31.65 11.66 0.04
CA ALA A 19 -30.82 11.21 -1.07
C ALA A 19 -29.57 10.44 -0.59
N ILE A 20 -28.95 10.86 0.53
CA ILE A 20 -27.76 10.19 1.08
C ILE A 20 -28.12 8.82 1.69
N ALA A 21 -29.26 8.71 2.38
CA ALA A 21 -29.74 7.45 2.94
C ALA A 21 -30.07 6.41 1.86
N ALA A 22 -30.65 6.83 0.73
CA ALA A 22 -30.94 5.95 -0.40
C ALA A 22 -29.67 5.41 -1.09
N VAL A 23 -28.62 6.23 -1.25
CA VAL A 23 -27.35 5.80 -1.84
C VAL A 23 -26.61 4.79 -0.94
N VAL A 24 -26.60 5.00 0.38
CA VAL A 24 -26.00 4.05 1.34
C VAL A 24 -26.76 2.71 1.37
N ALA A 25 -28.09 2.73 1.25
CA ALA A 25 -28.91 1.52 1.19
C ALA A 25 -28.71 0.73 -0.11
N VAL A 26 -28.52 1.41 -1.25
CA VAL A 26 -28.25 0.78 -2.55
C VAL A 26 -26.83 0.18 -2.61
N VAL A 27 -25.82 0.83 -2.01
CA VAL A 27 -24.45 0.30 -1.93
C VAL A 27 -24.36 -0.90 -0.97
N ARG A 28 -25.14 -0.92 0.13
CA ARG A 28 -25.22 -2.08 1.03
C ARG A 28 -25.84 -3.34 0.39
N ARG A 29 -26.68 -3.18 -0.65
CA ARG A 29 -27.31 -4.31 -1.37
C ARG A 29 -26.43 -4.96 -2.44
N ARG A 30 -25.20 -4.47 -2.67
CA ARG A 30 -24.24 -5.07 -3.62
C ARG A 30 -22.97 -5.55 -2.92
N ARG A 31 -23.10 -6.38 -1.89
CA ARG A 31 -22.05 -7.37 -1.63
C ARG A 31 -22.26 -8.49 -2.64
N PRO A 32 -21.39 -8.67 -3.65
CA PRO A 32 -21.46 -9.88 -4.45
C PRO A 32 -21.36 -11.07 -3.50
N SER A 33 -22.32 -12.00 -3.58
CA SER A 33 -22.19 -13.29 -2.92
C SER A 33 -20.87 -13.90 -3.34
N LEU A 34 -20.07 -14.40 -2.39
CA LEU A 34 -18.90 -15.20 -2.74
C LEU A 34 -19.35 -16.29 -3.72
N PRO A 35 -18.68 -16.46 -4.88
CA PRO A 35 -18.97 -17.59 -5.72
C PRO A 35 -18.83 -18.87 -4.88
N PRO A 36 -19.70 -19.87 -5.07
CA PRO A 36 -19.52 -21.15 -4.42
C PRO A 36 -18.10 -21.65 -4.72
N PRO A 37 -17.43 -22.31 -3.75
CA PRO A 37 -16.12 -22.89 -4.00
C PRO A 37 -16.20 -23.77 -5.26
N PRO A 38 -15.19 -23.75 -6.13
CA PRO A 38 -15.20 -24.59 -7.33
C PRO A 38 -15.46 -26.03 -6.91
N ALA A 39 -16.33 -26.72 -7.66
CA ALA A 39 -16.58 -28.15 -7.46
C ALA A 39 -15.23 -28.84 -7.33
N SER A 40 -15.05 -29.59 -6.25
CA SER A 40 -13.80 -30.23 -5.84
C SER A 40 -13.32 -31.21 -6.92
N GLY A 41 -12.69 -30.69 -7.97
CA GLY A 41 -11.80 -31.46 -8.81
C GLY A 41 -10.74 -32.05 -7.91
N ARG A 42 -10.50 -33.36 -8.00
CA ARG A 42 -9.47 -34.05 -7.22
C ARG A 42 -8.20 -33.21 -7.23
N PRO A 43 -7.65 -32.82 -6.07
CA PRO A 43 -6.39 -32.09 -6.04
C PRO A 43 -5.35 -32.92 -6.77
N ARG A 44 -4.63 -32.27 -7.70
CA ARG A 44 -3.46 -32.86 -8.35
C ARG A 44 -2.49 -33.26 -7.22
N PRO A 45 -1.96 -34.49 -7.21
CA PRO A 45 -1.10 -34.95 -6.12
C PRO A 45 0.08 -33.99 -6.00
N VAL A 46 0.25 -33.44 -4.79
CA VAL A 46 1.41 -32.63 -4.43
C VAL A 46 2.65 -33.52 -4.57
N PRO A 47 3.70 -33.09 -5.27
CA PRO A 47 4.96 -33.83 -5.34
C PRO A 47 5.46 -34.14 -3.91
N PRO A 48 5.87 -35.38 -3.62
CA PRO A 48 6.14 -35.83 -2.25
C PRO A 48 7.37 -35.17 -1.58
N ASP A 49 8.11 -34.27 -2.23
CA ASP A 49 9.38 -33.74 -1.68
C ASP A 49 9.34 -32.32 -1.07
N LEU A 50 8.20 -31.60 -1.17
CA LEU A 50 8.05 -30.28 -0.53
C LEU A 50 7.29 -30.33 0.81
N ALA A 51 6.96 -31.53 1.31
CA ALA A 51 6.37 -31.73 2.63
C ALA A 51 7.39 -31.61 3.79
N GLY A 52 8.53 -30.97 3.54
CA GLY A 52 9.58 -30.69 4.51
C GLY A 52 9.24 -29.47 5.36
N ASP A 53 8.47 -29.73 6.41
CA ASP A 53 8.68 -29.21 7.77
C ASP A 53 8.65 -27.68 8.00
N ALA A 54 7.44 -27.16 8.26
CA ALA A 54 7.29 -25.89 8.98
C ALA A 54 7.23 -26.08 10.51
N GLY A 55 7.38 -27.29 11.06
CA GLY A 55 7.50 -27.55 12.51
C GLY A 55 6.36 -27.08 13.43
N PHE A 56 5.29 -26.48 12.91
CA PHE A 56 4.19 -25.92 13.70
C PHE A 56 2.89 -26.67 13.45
N SER A 57 2.22 -27.05 14.54
CA SER A 57 0.82 -27.47 14.50
C SER A 57 -0.05 -26.24 14.26
N VAL A 58 -0.78 -26.20 13.15
CA VAL A 58 -1.67 -25.09 12.81
C VAL A 58 -2.92 -25.17 13.72
N PRO A 59 -3.12 -24.26 14.69
CA PRO A 59 -4.16 -24.44 15.70
C PRO A 59 -5.39 -23.58 15.38
N VAL A 60 -6.07 -23.86 14.27
CA VAL A 60 -7.45 -23.39 13.99
C VAL A 60 -8.06 -24.34 12.94
N SER A 61 -9.37 -24.54 12.95
CA SER A 61 -10.08 -25.27 11.89
C SER A 61 -9.73 -24.69 10.51
N MET A 62 -8.79 -25.32 9.79
CA MET A 62 -8.38 -24.92 8.44
C MET A 62 -9.53 -24.96 7.43
N THR A 63 -10.67 -25.56 7.79
CA THR A 63 -11.85 -25.74 6.93
C THR A 63 -12.36 -24.42 6.32
N ASP A 64 -12.18 -23.28 6.99
CA ASP A 64 -12.67 -21.98 6.50
C ASP A 64 -11.74 -21.31 5.47
N TYR A 65 -10.45 -21.71 5.43
CA TYR A 65 -9.41 -21.09 4.58
C TYR A 65 -8.64 -22.08 3.70
N ASP A 66 -8.89 -23.39 3.82
CA ASP A 66 -8.21 -24.45 3.06
C ASP A 66 -8.30 -24.19 1.55
N TRP A 67 -9.45 -23.73 1.07
CA TRP A 67 -9.66 -23.36 -0.32
C TRP A 67 -8.69 -22.24 -0.76
N ALA A 68 -8.42 -21.25 0.08
CA ALA A 68 -7.55 -20.11 -0.25
C ALA A 68 -6.07 -20.50 -0.16
N VAL A 69 -5.69 -21.27 0.86
CA VAL A 69 -4.31 -21.77 1.03
C VAL A 69 -3.85 -22.54 -0.20
N ARG A 70 -4.74 -23.35 -0.79
CA ARG A 70 -4.46 -24.13 -2.01
C ARG A 70 -4.26 -23.27 -3.27
N LEU A 71 -4.66 -22.00 -3.26
CA LEU A 71 -4.51 -21.08 -4.40
C LEU A 71 -3.19 -20.30 -4.38
N TYR A 72 -2.47 -20.29 -3.26
CA TYR A 72 -1.22 -19.54 -3.18
C TYR A 72 -0.10 -20.24 -3.94
N GLN A 73 0.56 -19.48 -4.83
CA GLN A 73 1.73 -19.92 -5.56
C GLN A 73 2.87 -18.94 -5.32
N PRO A 74 4.12 -19.42 -5.19
CA PRO A 74 5.27 -18.54 -5.11
C PRO A 74 5.41 -17.76 -6.43
N ARG A 75 5.84 -16.51 -6.31
CA ARG A 75 6.28 -15.70 -7.45
C ARG A 75 7.58 -14.99 -7.09
N PRO A 76 8.41 -14.62 -8.08
CA PRO A 76 9.51 -13.70 -7.83
C PRO A 76 8.99 -12.41 -7.17
N LEU A 77 9.65 -12.00 -6.08
CA LEU A 77 9.34 -10.74 -5.40
C LEU A 77 9.64 -9.56 -6.31
N LEU A 78 10.81 -9.59 -6.96
CA LEU A 78 11.33 -8.53 -7.80
C LEU A 78 11.22 -8.85 -9.30
N SER A 79 10.86 -7.85 -10.10
CA SER A 79 10.94 -7.89 -11.56
C SER A 79 12.39 -7.96 -12.07
N VAL A 80 12.59 -8.23 -13.38
CA VAL A 80 13.94 -8.19 -13.99
C VAL A 80 14.58 -6.81 -13.83
N TRP A 81 13.78 -5.75 -13.99
CA TRP A 81 14.26 -4.39 -13.87
C TRP A 81 14.60 -4.03 -12.42
N GLU A 82 13.73 -4.35 -11.47
CA GLU A 82 13.97 -4.14 -10.04
C GLU A 82 15.25 -4.83 -9.57
N ARG A 83 15.52 -6.06 -10.04
CA ARG A 83 16.78 -6.75 -9.72
C ARG A 83 18.01 -5.99 -10.22
N ARG A 84 17.98 -5.48 -11.45
CA ARG A 84 19.09 -4.68 -12.02
C ARG A 84 19.31 -3.37 -11.26
N VAL A 85 18.21 -2.73 -10.84
CA VAL A 85 18.30 -1.53 -10.00
C VAL A 85 18.89 -1.88 -8.64
N LEU A 86 18.43 -2.95 -7.99
CA LEU A 86 18.96 -3.40 -6.71
C LEU A 86 20.46 -3.66 -6.76
N ASP A 87 20.95 -4.32 -7.83
CA ASP A 87 22.38 -4.56 -8.03
C ASP A 87 23.15 -3.25 -8.16
N THR A 88 22.59 -2.25 -8.85
CA THR A 88 23.19 -0.91 -8.98
C THR A 88 23.21 -0.16 -7.65
N LEU A 89 22.11 -0.23 -6.87
CA LEU A 89 22.01 0.40 -5.56
C LEU A 89 23.03 -0.18 -4.58
N ARG A 90 23.22 -1.51 -4.57
CA ARG A 90 24.21 -2.19 -3.71
C ARG A 90 25.65 -1.70 -3.91
N MET A 91 25.98 -1.21 -5.09
CA MET A 91 27.29 -0.64 -5.39
C MET A 91 27.47 0.80 -4.88
N GLN A 92 26.38 1.50 -4.58
CA GLN A 92 26.39 2.93 -4.23
C GLN A 92 26.04 3.19 -2.77
N VAL A 93 25.29 2.30 -2.13
CA VAL A 93 24.94 2.39 -0.71
C VAL A 93 26.17 2.01 0.13
N PRO A 94 26.67 2.91 0.99
CA PRO A 94 27.85 2.63 1.80
C PRO A 94 27.54 1.63 2.93
N ARG A 95 28.60 1.14 3.61
CA ARG A 95 28.46 0.34 4.83
C ARG A 95 27.71 1.12 5.92
N GLY A 96 27.02 0.41 6.81
CA GLY A 96 26.16 1.02 7.83
C GLY A 96 24.73 1.28 7.32
N TYR A 97 24.41 0.80 6.11
CA TYR A 97 23.08 0.90 5.53
C TYR A 97 22.69 -0.41 4.82
N HIS A 98 21.40 -0.72 4.85
CA HIS A 98 20.80 -1.87 4.15
C HIS A 98 19.72 -1.44 3.18
N ILE A 99 19.61 -2.15 2.06
CA ILE A 99 18.54 -1.96 1.07
C ILE A 99 17.48 -3.04 1.28
N CYS A 100 16.24 -2.63 1.54
CA CYS A 100 15.10 -3.53 1.70
C CYS A 100 14.14 -3.35 0.51
N PRO A 101 13.92 -4.38 -0.33
CA PRO A 101 12.97 -4.30 -1.42
C PRO A 101 11.51 -4.48 -0.96
N GLN A 102 10.58 -3.86 -1.68
CA GLN A 102 9.12 -4.09 -1.59
C GLN A 102 8.54 -3.91 -0.16
N VAL A 103 9.01 -2.88 0.55
CA VAL A 103 8.61 -2.62 1.94
C VAL A 103 7.30 -1.85 1.99
N ARG A 104 6.32 -2.33 2.77
CA ARG A 104 5.05 -1.62 2.92
C ARG A 104 5.25 -0.34 3.72
N MET A 105 4.62 0.75 3.31
CA MET A 105 4.66 2.02 4.03
C MET A 105 4.20 1.88 5.48
N ALA A 106 3.18 1.04 5.72
CA ALA A 106 2.66 0.78 7.06
C ALA A 106 3.64 0.05 8.00
N ASP A 107 4.74 -0.50 7.48
CA ASP A 107 5.76 -1.17 8.29
C ASP A 107 6.80 -0.17 8.87
N PHE A 108 6.86 1.07 8.36
CA PHE A 108 7.79 2.10 8.84
C PHE A 108 7.19 3.51 9.01
N ILE A 109 5.92 3.71 8.66
CA ILE A 109 5.17 4.95 8.91
C ILE A 109 3.94 4.62 9.75
N VAL A 110 3.80 5.26 10.91
CA VAL A 110 2.71 5.03 11.86
C VAL A 110 1.86 6.29 12.01
N PRO A 111 0.52 6.23 11.85
CA PRO A 111 -0.34 7.38 12.07
C PRO A 111 -0.39 7.77 13.56
N ARG A 112 -0.35 9.08 13.82
CA ARG A 112 -0.40 9.70 15.15
C ARG A 112 -1.49 10.78 15.22
N GLY A 113 -2.70 10.39 14.85
CA GLY A 113 -3.93 11.19 14.93
C GLY A 113 -4.54 11.20 16.34
N PRO A 114 -5.64 11.96 16.52
CA PRO A 114 -6.23 12.25 17.83
C PRO A 114 -6.88 11.03 18.52
N ASP A 115 -7.27 10.00 17.76
CA ASP A 115 -7.88 8.79 18.31
C ASP A 115 -7.58 7.52 17.47
N SER A 116 -7.95 6.37 18.02
CA SER A 116 -7.71 5.05 17.42
C SER A 116 -8.49 4.83 16.11
N THR A 117 -9.66 5.46 15.95
CA THR A 117 -10.48 5.34 14.74
C THR A 117 -9.83 6.06 13.58
N VAL A 118 -9.38 7.30 13.80
CA VAL A 118 -8.64 8.09 12.80
C VAL A 118 -7.33 7.39 12.44
N ASN A 119 -6.59 6.89 13.43
CA ASN A 119 -5.36 6.13 13.19
C ASN A 119 -5.59 4.89 12.33
N ARG A 120 -6.64 4.12 12.63
CA ARG A 120 -6.99 2.93 11.85
C ARG A 120 -7.38 3.28 10.41
N GLN A 121 -8.15 4.35 10.21
CA GLN A 121 -8.50 4.82 8.87
C GLN A 121 -7.26 5.24 8.07
N ALA A 122 -6.35 6.01 8.68
CA ALA A 122 -5.10 6.44 8.06
C ALA A 122 -4.18 5.25 7.75
N PHE A 123 -4.06 4.29 8.68
CA PHE A 123 -3.29 3.06 8.49
C PHE A 123 -3.73 2.30 7.24
N PHE A 124 -5.04 2.11 7.04
CA PHE A 124 -5.54 1.40 5.85
C PHE A 124 -5.26 2.13 4.53
N LYS A 125 -5.00 3.45 4.55
CA LYS A 125 -4.60 4.18 3.34
C LYS A 125 -3.17 3.85 2.88
N ILE A 126 -2.30 3.47 3.82
CA ILE A 126 -0.88 3.16 3.54
C ILE A 126 -0.57 1.66 3.59
N ALA A 127 -1.42 0.83 4.21
CA ALA A 127 -1.19 -0.60 4.39
C ALA A 127 -1.09 -1.41 3.09
N SER A 128 -1.72 -0.94 2.01
CA SER A 128 -1.68 -1.57 0.69
C SER A 128 -0.64 -0.93 -0.24
N LYS A 129 0.22 -0.05 0.28
CA LYS A 129 1.26 0.63 -0.48
C LYS A 129 2.61 0.10 -0.07
N SER A 130 3.40 -0.32 -1.06
CA SER A 130 4.80 -0.68 -0.90
C SER A 130 5.67 0.27 -1.67
N ILE A 131 6.84 0.55 -1.12
CA ILE A 131 7.93 1.26 -1.76
C ILE A 131 8.89 0.24 -2.34
N ASP A 132 9.32 0.44 -3.58
CA ASP A 132 10.11 -0.57 -4.31
C ASP A 132 11.43 -0.88 -3.62
N PHE A 133 12.10 0.14 -3.11
CA PHE A 133 13.24 -0.01 -2.20
C PHE A 133 13.22 1.05 -1.10
N VAL A 134 13.64 0.66 0.09
CA VAL A 134 14.02 1.61 1.15
C VAL A 134 15.47 1.37 1.54
N VAL A 135 16.17 2.44 1.91
CA VAL A 135 17.48 2.36 2.55
C VAL A 135 17.29 2.57 4.04
N VAL A 136 17.85 1.66 4.83
CA VAL A 136 17.73 1.60 6.28
C VAL A 136 19.10 1.83 6.89
N ASP A 137 19.19 2.73 7.86
CA ASP A 137 20.39 2.91 8.69
C ASP A 137 20.55 1.71 9.63
N GLU A 138 21.70 1.03 9.59
CA GLU A 138 21.96 -0.20 10.35
C GLU A 138 22.00 0.05 11.87
N GLY A 139 22.45 1.24 12.30
CA GLY A 139 22.59 1.56 13.73
C GLY A 139 21.26 1.81 14.42
N THR A 140 20.30 2.39 13.70
CA THR A 140 19.00 2.81 14.24
C THR A 140 17.83 1.96 13.75
N GLY A 141 17.98 1.26 12.63
CA GLY A 141 16.88 0.60 11.92
C GLY A 141 15.92 1.57 11.22
N ALA A 142 16.24 2.87 11.16
CA ALA A 142 15.37 3.88 10.56
C ALA A 142 15.48 3.88 9.04
N VAL A 143 14.35 4.08 8.35
CA VAL A 143 14.34 4.34 6.91
C VAL A 143 14.84 5.76 6.66
N VAL A 144 15.90 5.88 5.86
CA VAL A 144 16.56 7.15 5.52
C VAL A 144 16.34 7.61 4.07
N LEU A 145 15.89 6.71 3.19
CA LEU A 145 15.58 7.01 1.79
C LEU A 145 14.55 6.01 1.27
N GLY A 146 13.49 6.50 0.62
CA GLY A 146 12.63 5.69 -0.23
C GLY A 146 13.01 5.82 -1.71
N ILE A 147 12.86 4.75 -2.47
CA ILE A 147 13.12 4.71 -3.92
C ILE A 147 11.95 4.00 -4.59
N GLU A 148 11.30 4.69 -5.53
CA GLU A 148 10.20 4.20 -6.35
C GLU A 148 10.64 4.09 -7.81
N LEU A 149 10.22 3.01 -8.44
CA LEU A 149 10.49 2.68 -9.82
C LEU A 149 9.25 3.02 -10.66
N ASP A 150 9.34 4.11 -11.42
CA ASP A 150 8.22 4.56 -12.25
C ASP A 150 8.04 3.65 -13.48
N ASP A 151 6.79 3.33 -13.83
CA ASP A 151 6.50 2.65 -15.09
C ASP A 151 6.14 3.69 -16.17
N ALA A 152 6.48 3.41 -17.44
CA ALA A 152 6.23 4.32 -18.56
C ALA A 152 4.73 4.58 -18.82
N THR A 153 3.84 3.86 -18.13
CA THR A 153 2.39 3.86 -18.31
C THR A 153 1.63 4.89 -17.42
N HIS A 154 2.33 5.89 -16.89
CA HIS A 154 1.90 6.86 -15.86
C HIS A 154 0.71 7.80 -16.16
N ALA A 155 -0.13 7.53 -17.16
CA ALA A 155 -1.19 8.45 -17.58
C ALA A 155 -2.58 8.24 -16.93
N ARG A 156 -2.74 7.27 -16.00
CA ARG A 156 -4.07 6.96 -15.42
C ARG A 156 -4.39 7.83 -14.19
N PRO A 157 -5.58 8.46 -14.09
CA PRO A 157 -5.97 9.31 -12.94
C PRO A 157 -5.85 8.64 -11.56
N GLU A 158 -6.10 7.32 -11.47
CA GLU A 158 -5.94 6.56 -10.22
C GLU A 158 -4.47 6.44 -9.77
N ARG A 159 -3.50 6.50 -10.68
CA ARG A 159 -2.06 6.57 -10.34
C ARG A 159 -1.73 7.92 -9.72
N GLN A 160 -2.28 9.02 -10.22
CA GLN A 160 -2.02 10.37 -9.68
C GLN A 160 -2.46 10.52 -8.22
N TYR A 161 -3.65 10.03 -7.86
CA TYR A 161 -4.10 10.05 -6.47
C TYR A 161 -3.24 9.13 -5.57
N ARG A 162 -2.84 7.96 -6.09
CA ARG A 162 -1.97 7.04 -5.36
C ARG A 162 -0.60 7.63 -5.09
N ASP A 163 -0.01 8.28 -6.08
CA ASP A 163 1.31 8.92 -6.00
C ASP A 163 1.28 10.15 -5.10
N GLY A 164 0.19 10.93 -5.15
CA GLY A 164 -0.01 12.10 -4.29
C GLY A 164 0.05 11.74 -2.80
N LEU A 165 -0.59 10.65 -2.38
CA LEU A 165 -0.54 10.20 -0.98
C LEU A 165 0.87 9.74 -0.57
N VAL A 166 1.59 9.00 -1.43
CA VAL A 166 2.96 8.56 -1.13
C VAL A 166 3.87 9.78 -0.97
N ASN A 167 3.84 10.69 -1.94
CA ASN A 167 4.66 11.90 -1.93
C ASN A 167 4.36 12.78 -0.69
N ALA A 168 3.09 13.00 -0.38
CA ALA A 168 2.68 13.77 0.79
C ALA A 168 3.11 13.11 2.10
N ALA A 169 3.01 11.79 2.21
CA ALA A 169 3.44 11.04 3.39
C ALA A 169 4.96 11.15 3.60
N PHE A 170 5.77 10.90 2.57
CA PHE A 170 7.23 11.01 2.64
C PHE A 170 7.69 12.43 3.00
N ALA A 171 7.08 13.44 2.38
CA ALA A 171 7.34 14.84 2.71
C ALA A 171 6.99 15.17 4.17
N HIS A 172 5.85 14.66 4.67
CA HIS A 172 5.43 14.87 6.06
C HIS A 172 6.39 14.24 7.07
N VAL A 173 6.85 13.00 6.82
CA VAL A 173 7.79 12.29 7.70
C VAL A 173 9.25 12.68 7.47
N ARG A 174 9.52 13.61 6.55
CA ARG A 174 10.85 14.12 6.21
C ARG A 174 11.85 13.05 5.77
N ILE A 175 11.35 12.01 5.09
CA ILE A 175 12.19 11.02 4.44
C ILE A 175 12.26 11.39 2.95
N PRO A 176 13.46 11.50 2.35
CA PRO A 176 13.59 11.69 0.91
C PRO A 176 12.95 10.53 0.12
N LEU A 177 12.28 10.86 -0.98
CA LEU A 177 11.73 9.88 -1.92
C LEU A 177 12.32 10.14 -3.31
N LEU A 178 13.13 9.19 -3.80
CA LEU A 178 13.68 9.21 -5.14
C LEU A 178 12.77 8.43 -6.09
N ARG A 179 12.46 9.01 -7.25
CA ARG A 179 11.74 8.32 -8.33
C ARG A 179 12.67 8.10 -9.51
N LEU A 180 12.71 6.86 -10.00
CA LEU A 180 13.57 6.45 -11.10
C LEU A 180 12.70 6.05 -12.29
N ALA A 181 12.78 6.84 -13.36
CA ALA A 181 12.14 6.51 -14.62
C ALA A 181 12.88 5.34 -15.32
N PRO A 182 12.19 4.58 -16.19
CA PRO A 182 12.84 3.55 -16.99
C PRO A 182 13.98 4.15 -17.82
N GLY A 183 15.16 3.52 -17.76
CA GLY A 183 16.36 3.98 -18.47
C GLY A 183 17.09 5.17 -17.83
N ALA A 184 16.58 5.74 -16.73
CA ALA A 184 17.31 6.76 -15.98
C ALA A 184 18.59 6.19 -15.36
N ARG A 185 19.62 7.04 -15.26
CA ARG A 185 20.81 6.71 -14.48
C ARG A 185 20.42 6.61 -13.01
N VAL A 186 20.71 5.47 -12.40
CA VAL A 186 20.54 5.27 -10.95
C VAL A 186 21.71 5.94 -10.24
N ASP A 187 21.44 6.96 -9.44
CA ASP A 187 22.42 7.63 -8.58
C ASP A 187 21.80 8.00 -7.24
N VAL A 188 22.27 7.34 -6.16
CA VAL A 188 21.83 7.59 -4.79
C VAL A 188 22.93 8.18 -3.91
N THR A 189 24.14 8.40 -4.45
CA THR A 189 25.32 8.78 -3.66
C THR A 189 25.14 10.07 -2.87
N ARG A 190 24.46 11.06 -3.46
CA ARG A 190 24.10 12.34 -2.82
C ARG A 190 23.20 12.24 -1.58
N HIS A 191 22.64 11.06 -1.30
CA HIS A 191 21.79 10.84 -0.13
C HIS A 191 22.58 10.34 1.08
N PHE A 192 23.87 10.04 0.90
CA PHE A 192 24.78 9.55 1.95
C PHE A 192 25.91 10.57 2.15
N HIS A 193 25.61 11.65 2.86
CA HIS A 193 26.63 12.56 3.33
C HIS A 193 26.99 12.21 4.78
N PRO A 194 28.27 12.23 5.17
CA PRO A 194 28.63 12.17 6.58
C PRO A 194 27.93 13.33 7.28
N VAL A 195 27.11 13.02 8.30
CA VAL A 195 26.70 14.05 9.25
C VAL A 195 27.99 14.56 9.89
N PRO A 196 28.29 15.88 9.84
CA PRO A 196 29.46 16.40 10.54
C PRO A 196 29.35 16.02 12.01
N ALA A 197 30.43 15.45 12.56
CA ALA A 197 30.54 15.10 13.97
C ALA A 197 30.37 16.32 14.88
#